data_AF-A0A5V5BU81-F1
#
_entry.id   AF-A0A5V5BU81-F1
#
_cell.length_a   1.000
_cell.length_b   1.000
_cell.length_c   1.000
_cell.angle_alpha   90.00
_cell.angle_beta   90.00
_cell.angle_gamma   90.00
#
_symmetry.space_group_name_H-M   'P 1'
#
loop_
_entity.id
_entity.type
_entity.pdbx_description
1 polymer ?
#
loop_
_entity_poly.entity_id
_entity_poly.type
_entity_poly.pdbx_seq_one_letter_code
_entity_poly.pdbx_strand_id
1 'polypeptide(L)'
;MTIQERLLEAVEQKLLRPIDAQFALTVAGNDDPAVTLAAALLSHDAGEGHVCLPLSRLTLTEEAHPLLVAWISETATPIDWKKRLLASAAVSCGDSPAPLILCGDRLYLNRMWCNERTVARFFNEVNQAIAVDEDQLSRILDALFPPTDEVNWQKVAAAVALTRRISVISGGPGTGKTTTVAKLLAALIQMADGERCRIRLAAPTG
;
A
#
# COMPACT_ATOMS: atom_id res chain seq x y z
N MET A 1 -9.76 3.63 35.27
CA MET A 1 -8.46 3.11 34.81
C MET A 1 -7.89 4.09 33.79
N THR A 2 -6.64 4.50 33.93
CA THR A 2 -5.98 5.37 32.95
C THR A 2 -5.79 4.63 31.62
N ILE A 3 -5.62 5.35 30.52
CA ILE A 3 -5.36 4.72 29.22
C ILE A 3 -4.03 3.94 29.23
N GLN A 4 -3.04 4.42 29.99
CA GLN A 4 -1.76 3.75 30.15
C GLN A 4 -1.90 2.38 30.81
N GLU A 5 -2.64 2.28 31.91
CA GLU A 5 -2.93 1.01 32.58
C GLU A 5 -3.61 0.02 31.63
N ARG A 6 -4.58 0.48 30.82
CA ARG A 6 -5.26 -0.37 29.82
C ARG A 6 -4.29 -0.91 28.77
N LEU A 7 -3.38 -0.07 28.27
CA LEU A 7 -2.42 -0.51 27.25
C LEU A 7 -1.43 -1.52 27.83
N LEU A 8 -1.02 -1.36 29.08
CA LEU A 8 -0.13 -2.32 29.75
C LEU A 8 -0.86 -3.65 30.00
N GLU A 9 -2.10 -3.63 30.47
CA GLU A 9 -2.93 -4.83 30.62
C GLU A 9 -3.15 -5.53 29.27
N ALA A 10 -3.37 -4.77 28.20
CA ALA A 10 -3.50 -5.31 26.84
C ALA A 10 -2.25 -6.07 26.38
N VAL A 11 -1.07 -5.60 26.78
CA VAL A 11 0.20 -6.26 26.50
C VAL A 11 0.32 -7.56 27.30
N GLU A 12 -0.08 -7.55 28.58
CA GLU A 12 -0.13 -8.77 29.41
C GLU A 12 -1.09 -9.83 28.84
N GLN A 13 -2.23 -9.38 28.31
CA GLN A 13 -3.22 -10.23 27.63
C GLN A 13 -2.82 -10.62 26.19
N LYS A 14 -1.65 -10.17 25.70
CA LYS A 14 -1.14 -10.38 24.33
C LYS A 14 -2.05 -9.85 23.22
N LEU A 15 -2.92 -8.89 23.53
CA LEU A 15 -3.72 -8.17 22.54
C LEU A 15 -2.88 -7.14 21.79
N LEU A 16 -1.87 -6.56 22.45
CA LEU A 16 -0.90 -5.64 21.86
C LEU A 16 0.51 -6.13 22.08
N ARG A 17 1.43 -5.73 21.19
CA ARG A 17 2.86 -5.91 21.45
C ARG A 17 3.37 -4.74 22.29
N PRO A 18 4.47 -4.91 23.04
CA PRO A 18 5.05 -3.82 23.82
C PRO A 18 5.34 -2.56 23.00
N ILE A 19 5.77 -2.72 21.75
CA ILE A 19 6.04 -1.59 20.85
C ILE A 19 4.79 -0.75 20.55
N ASP A 20 3.62 -1.38 20.46
CA ASP A 20 2.36 -0.69 20.13
C ASP A 20 1.94 0.23 21.28
N ALA A 21 2.03 -0.27 22.51
CA ALA A 21 1.75 0.51 23.72
C ALA A 21 2.76 1.64 23.93
N GLN A 22 4.07 1.36 23.79
CA GLN A 22 5.11 2.38 23.99
C GLN A 22 5.06 3.47 22.90
N PHE A 23 4.80 3.08 21.65
CA PHE A 23 4.61 4.03 20.56
C PHE A 23 3.44 4.98 20.86
N ALA A 24 2.29 4.42 21.25
CA ALA A 24 1.11 5.22 21.57
C ALA A 24 1.35 6.21 22.72
N LEU A 25 1.97 5.75 23.80
CA LEU A 25 2.28 6.58 24.97
C LEU A 25 3.28 7.70 24.67
N THR A 26 4.25 7.44 23.79
CA THR A 26 5.26 8.44 23.42
C THR A 26 4.75 9.45 22.41
N VAL A 27 3.91 9.02 21.47
CA VAL A 27 3.40 9.88 20.39
C VAL A 27 2.22 10.73 20.83
N ALA A 28 1.24 10.14 21.52
CA ALA A 28 0.04 10.86 21.95
C ALA A 28 0.19 11.47 23.35
N GLY A 29 1.20 11.04 24.13
CA GLY A 29 1.41 11.51 25.49
C GLY A 29 0.18 11.27 26.39
N ASN A 30 -0.03 12.20 27.32
CA ASN A 30 -1.20 12.26 28.21
C ASN A 30 -2.33 13.16 27.65
N ASP A 31 -2.27 13.58 26.38
CA ASP A 31 -3.13 14.64 25.86
C ASP A 31 -4.59 14.20 25.71
N ASP A 32 -4.84 13.11 24.96
CA ASP A 32 -6.19 12.59 24.75
C ASP A 32 -6.17 11.04 24.67
N PRO A 33 -6.86 10.34 25.59
CA PRO A 33 -6.97 8.88 25.58
C PRO A 33 -7.43 8.28 24.25
N ALA A 34 -8.28 8.99 23.50
CA ALA A 34 -8.74 8.55 22.18
C ALA A 34 -7.58 8.50 21.18
N VAL A 35 -6.72 9.53 21.18
CA VAL A 35 -5.56 9.61 20.29
C VAL A 35 -4.54 8.54 20.65
N THR A 36 -4.30 8.33 21.95
CA THR A 36 -3.42 7.25 22.43
C THR A 36 -3.94 5.88 22.00
N LEU A 37 -5.25 5.62 22.15
CA LEU A 37 -5.86 4.37 21.71
C LEU A 37 -5.73 4.17 20.20
N ALA A 38 -6.05 5.20 19.40
CA ALA A 38 -5.94 5.13 17.95
C ALA A 38 -4.49 4.90 17.48
N ALA A 39 -3.51 5.51 18.15
CA ALA A 39 -2.09 5.29 17.87
C ALA A 39 -1.65 3.85 18.18
N ALA A 40 -2.14 3.27 19.29
CA ALA A 40 -1.86 1.88 19.66
C ALA A 40 -2.44 0.90 18.64
N LEU A 41 -3.72 1.07 18.28
CA LEU A 41 -4.40 0.24 17.29
C LEU A 41 -3.77 0.36 15.90
N LEU A 42 -3.37 1.57 15.50
CA LEU A 42 -2.66 1.78 14.24
C LEU A 42 -1.30 1.06 14.22
N SER A 43 -0.53 1.12 15.32
CA SER A 43 0.76 0.41 15.41
C SER A 43 0.57 -1.10 15.37
N HIS A 44 -0.48 -1.60 16.02
CA HIS A 44 -0.89 -3.00 15.98
C HIS A 44 -1.22 -3.44 14.55
N ASP A 45 -2.15 -2.75 13.88
CA ASP A 45 -2.54 -3.01 12.49
C ASP A 45 -1.32 -2.96 11.54
N ALA A 46 -0.43 -1.98 11.72
CA ALA A 46 0.82 -1.88 10.96
C ALA A 46 1.74 -3.08 11.19
N GLY A 47 1.69 -3.66 12.39
CA GLY A 47 2.37 -4.90 12.74
C GLY A 47 1.87 -6.14 12.00
N GLU A 48 0.59 -6.17 11.69
CA GLU A 48 -0.06 -7.26 10.95
C GLU A 48 0.04 -7.06 9.43
N GLY A 49 0.62 -5.95 8.98
CA GLY A 49 0.85 -5.64 7.57
C GLY A 49 -0.20 -4.70 6.95
N HIS A 50 -1.14 -4.17 7.74
CA HIS A 50 -2.04 -3.13 7.25
C HIS A 50 -1.29 -1.81 7.05
N VAL A 51 -1.57 -1.12 5.95
CA VAL A 51 -0.90 0.16 5.61
C VAL A 51 -1.44 1.32 6.45
N CYS A 52 -2.71 1.25 6.84
CA CYS A 52 -3.43 2.31 7.53
C CYS A 52 -4.57 1.74 8.38
N LEU A 53 -5.09 2.58 9.27
CA LEU A 53 -6.28 2.31 10.07
C LEU A 53 -7.44 3.18 9.54
N PRO A 54 -8.43 2.60 8.84
CA PRO A 54 -9.66 3.29 8.49
C PRO A 54 -10.43 3.71 9.75
N LEU A 55 -10.92 4.95 9.80
CA LEU A 55 -11.69 5.45 10.95
C LEU A 55 -12.99 4.67 11.17
N SER A 56 -13.52 4.02 10.13
CA SER A 56 -14.67 3.11 10.24
C SER A 56 -14.41 1.93 11.19
N ARG A 57 -13.15 1.47 11.33
CA ARG A 57 -12.76 0.41 12.27
C ARG A 57 -12.67 0.89 13.72
N LEU A 58 -12.70 2.21 13.97
CA LEU A 58 -12.73 2.81 15.31
C LEU A 58 -14.16 2.93 15.87
N THR A 59 -15.10 2.14 15.35
CA THR A 59 -16.48 2.08 15.82
C THR A 59 -16.78 0.71 16.41
N LEU A 60 -17.84 0.61 17.21
CA LEU A 60 -18.30 -0.68 17.73
C LEU A 60 -18.92 -1.51 16.60
N THR A 61 -18.12 -2.41 16.06
CA THR A 61 -18.54 -3.46 15.12
C THR A 61 -18.26 -4.83 15.73
N GLU A 62 -18.80 -5.90 15.14
CA GLU A 62 -18.52 -7.28 15.60
C GLU A 62 -17.03 -7.66 15.51
N GLU A 63 -16.30 -7.01 14.59
CA GLU A 63 -14.87 -7.19 14.35
C GLU A 63 -14.00 -6.18 15.11
N ALA A 64 -14.59 -5.38 16.00
CA ALA A 64 -13.86 -4.36 16.75
C ALA A 64 -12.82 -4.99 17.68
N HIS A 65 -11.64 -4.36 17.75
CA HIS A 65 -10.58 -4.81 18.63
C HIS A 65 -11.05 -4.79 20.10
N PRO A 66 -10.76 -5.83 20.94
CA PRO A 66 -11.29 -5.92 22.29
C PRO A 66 -11.02 -4.69 23.18
N LEU A 67 -9.87 -4.04 23.00
CA LEU A 67 -9.54 -2.79 23.70
C LEU A 67 -10.43 -1.61 23.32
N LEU A 68 -10.81 -1.52 22.05
CA LEU A 68 -11.71 -0.49 21.57
C LEU A 68 -13.10 -0.71 22.19
N VAL A 69 -13.57 -1.95 22.22
CA VAL A 69 -14.86 -2.31 22.83
C VAL A 69 -14.87 -1.97 24.31
N ALA A 70 -13.85 -2.36 25.06
CA ALA A 70 -13.72 -2.06 26.48
C ALA A 70 -13.66 -0.55 26.75
N TRP A 71 -13.01 0.23 25.88
CA TRP A 71 -12.91 1.68 26.05
C TRP A 71 -14.20 2.43 25.69
N ILE A 72 -14.85 2.09 24.56
CA ILE A 72 -16.12 2.72 24.16
C ILE A 72 -17.24 2.39 25.14
N SER A 73 -17.29 1.16 25.67
CA SER A 73 -18.32 0.75 26.64
C SER A 73 -18.32 1.61 27.91
N GLU A 74 -17.19 2.25 28.23
CA GLU A 74 -17.04 3.13 29.39
C GLU A 74 -17.15 4.62 29.05
N THR A 75 -16.85 5.00 27.81
CA THR A 75 -16.96 6.38 27.34
C THR A 75 -18.36 6.61 26.75
N ALA A 76 -19.28 7.07 27.61
CA ALA A 76 -20.72 7.21 27.33
C ALA A 76 -21.13 8.17 26.18
N THR A 77 -20.19 8.72 25.41
CA THR A 77 -20.46 9.73 24.37
C THR A 77 -19.90 9.30 23.02
N PRO A 78 -20.66 9.48 21.92
CA PRO A 78 -20.14 9.30 20.57
C PRO A 78 -18.90 10.19 20.35
N ILE A 79 -17.84 9.61 19.82
CA ILE A 79 -16.58 10.31 19.60
C ILE A 79 -16.45 10.67 18.12
N ASP A 80 -16.30 11.97 17.86
CA ASP A 80 -15.83 12.44 16.57
C ASP A 80 -14.31 12.21 16.47
N TRP A 81 -13.94 11.02 16.00
CA TRP A 81 -12.55 10.61 15.85
C TRP A 81 -11.73 11.59 15.03
N LYS A 82 -12.29 12.09 13.92
CA LYS A 82 -11.58 12.99 13.02
C LYS A 82 -11.23 14.29 13.72
N LYS A 83 -12.21 14.90 14.40
CA LYS A 83 -11.99 16.13 15.16
C LYS A 83 -11.00 15.93 16.31
N ARG A 84 -11.10 14.81 17.04
CA ARG A 84 -10.23 14.49 18.17
C ARG A 84 -8.78 14.23 17.74
N LEU A 85 -8.59 13.45 16.68
CA LEU A 85 -7.27 13.16 16.12
C LEU A 85 -6.60 14.46 15.64
N LEU A 86 -7.29 15.28 14.85
CA LEU A 86 -6.75 16.54 14.32
C LEU A 86 -6.50 17.62 15.38
N ALA A 87 -7.09 17.49 16.57
CA ALA A 87 -6.79 18.38 17.68
C ALA A 87 -5.42 18.10 18.33
N SER A 88 -4.87 16.89 18.13
CA SER A 88 -3.56 16.53 18.66
C SER A 88 -2.43 16.95 17.72
N ALA A 89 -1.35 17.52 18.29
CA ALA A 89 -0.14 17.85 17.54
C ALA A 89 0.57 16.60 16.97
N ALA A 90 0.22 15.40 17.43
CA ALA A 90 0.74 14.15 16.91
C ALA A 90 0.16 13.77 15.53
N VAL A 91 -0.94 14.40 15.12
CA VAL A 91 -1.66 14.08 13.87
C VAL A 91 -1.68 15.31 12.97
N SER A 92 -1.39 15.09 11.68
CA SER A 92 -1.38 16.12 10.64
C SER A 92 -2.17 15.66 9.42
N CYS A 93 -2.64 16.60 8.59
CA CYS A 93 -3.25 16.30 7.30
C CYS A 93 -2.19 16.11 6.18
N GLY A 94 -0.91 16.08 6.55
CA GLY A 94 0.22 16.05 5.62
C GLY A 94 0.78 17.44 5.28
N ASP A 95 0.29 18.47 5.96
CA ASP A 95 0.70 19.87 5.86
C ASP A 95 1.88 20.22 6.79
N SER A 96 1.99 19.51 7.92
CA SER A 96 3.10 19.64 8.87
C SER A 96 3.76 18.29 9.18
N PRO A 97 5.05 18.27 9.58
CA PRO A 97 5.71 17.05 10.03
C PRO A 97 5.06 16.51 11.31
N ALA A 98 4.38 15.37 11.21
CA ALA A 98 3.80 14.67 12.35
C ALA A 98 4.04 13.16 12.24
N PRO A 99 4.08 12.42 13.36
CA PRO A 99 4.23 10.97 13.34
C PRO A 99 3.03 10.26 12.71
N LEU A 100 1.82 10.82 12.88
CA LEU A 100 0.58 10.28 12.35
C LEU A 100 0.02 11.21 11.28
N ILE A 101 -0.50 10.61 10.20
CA ILE A 101 -1.13 11.35 9.11
C ILE A 101 -2.59 10.92 8.98
N LEU A 102 -3.50 11.88 8.99
CA LEU A 102 -4.90 11.67 8.69
C LEU A 102 -5.20 12.15 7.27
N CYS A 103 -5.45 11.21 6.37
CA CYS A 103 -5.76 11.50 4.97
C CYS A 103 -7.13 10.93 4.62
N GLY A 104 -8.11 11.80 4.33
CA GLY A 104 -9.51 11.40 4.21
C GLY A 104 -10.04 10.86 5.53
N ASP A 105 -10.46 9.59 5.54
CA ASP A 105 -10.94 8.87 6.73
C ASP A 105 -10.03 7.67 7.06
N ARG A 106 -8.72 7.82 6.80
CA ARG A 106 -7.69 6.82 7.08
C ARG A 106 -6.55 7.44 7.86
N LEU A 107 -6.19 6.82 8.98
CA LEU A 107 -5.07 7.19 9.83
C LEU A 107 -3.85 6.35 9.46
N TYR A 108 -2.68 6.97 9.34
CA TYR A 108 -1.45 6.34 8.89
C TYR A 108 -0.30 6.64 9.84
N LEU A 109 0.66 5.72 9.90
CA LEU A 109 2.03 6.08 10.25
C LEU A 109 2.59 6.91 9.09
N ASN A 110 3.25 8.04 9.38
CA ASN A 110 3.75 8.96 8.33
C ASN A 110 4.60 8.23 7.27
N ARG A 111 5.46 7.30 7.69
CA ARG A 111 6.23 6.45 6.77
C ARG A 111 5.35 5.66 5.78
N MET A 112 4.25 5.08 6.24
CA MET A 112 3.35 4.31 5.38
C MET A 112 2.60 5.21 4.40
N TRP A 113 2.15 6.37 4.85
CA TRP A 113 1.54 7.38 3.98
C TRP A 113 2.51 7.86 2.88
N CYS A 114 3.77 8.13 3.24
CA CYS A 114 4.81 8.51 2.28
C CYS A 114 5.07 7.39 1.26
N ASN A 115 5.13 6.13 1.72
CA ASN A 115 5.30 4.97 0.84
C ASN A 115 4.13 4.83 -0.14
N GLU A 116 2.89 4.93 0.35
CA GLU A 116 1.68 4.83 -0.50
C GLU A 116 1.67 5.94 -1.57
N ARG A 117 1.98 7.19 -1.18
CA ARG A 117 2.09 8.30 -2.14
C ARG A 117 3.18 8.07 -3.17
N THR A 118 4.32 7.51 -2.78
CA THR A 118 5.42 7.20 -3.69
C THR A 118 5.00 6.16 -4.72
N VAL A 119 4.30 5.11 -4.31
CA VAL A 119 3.76 4.08 -5.20
C VAL A 119 2.68 4.66 -6.13
N ALA A 120 1.75 5.44 -5.60
CA ALA A 120 0.72 6.09 -6.41
C ALA A 120 1.34 7.02 -7.47
N ARG A 121 2.35 7.81 -7.09
CA ARG A 121 3.09 8.68 -8.00
C ARG A 121 3.83 7.90 -9.08
N PHE A 122 4.43 6.76 -8.73
CA PHE A 122 5.11 5.89 -9.68
C PHE A 122 4.17 5.41 -10.81
N PHE A 123 2.93 5.03 -10.48
CA PHE A 123 1.97 4.58 -11.49
C PHE A 123 1.28 5.72 -12.25
N ASN A 124 1.02 6.85 -11.61
CA ASN A 124 0.23 7.93 -12.21
C ASN A 124 1.05 8.99 -12.94
N GLU A 125 2.21 9.38 -12.41
CA GLU A 125 3.01 10.49 -12.94
C GLU A 125 4.25 9.99 -13.71
N VAL A 126 4.91 8.96 -13.19
CA VAL A 126 6.17 8.44 -13.78
C VAL A 126 5.88 7.53 -14.97
N ASN A 127 4.72 6.86 -14.98
CA ASN A 127 4.33 6.00 -16.09
C ASN A 127 3.89 6.84 -17.29
N GLN A 128 4.64 6.74 -18.37
CA GLN A 128 4.40 7.49 -19.60
C GLN A 128 4.27 6.53 -20.78
N ALA A 129 3.53 6.96 -21.80
CA ALA A 129 3.51 6.28 -23.09
C ALA A 129 4.89 6.41 -23.74
N ILE A 130 5.40 5.31 -24.26
CA ILE A 130 6.62 5.28 -25.06
C ILE A 130 6.17 5.35 -26.52
N ALA A 131 6.66 6.36 -27.25
CA ALA A 131 6.44 6.44 -28.68
C ALA A 131 7.22 5.30 -29.36
N VAL A 132 6.50 4.48 -30.12
CA VAL A 132 7.04 3.35 -30.87
C VAL A 132 6.45 3.38 -32.27
N ASP A 133 7.21 2.90 -33.26
CA ASP A 133 6.67 2.62 -34.58
C ASP A 133 5.71 1.42 -34.48
N GLU A 134 4.40 1.69 -34.61
CA GLU A 134 3.34 0.69 -34.48
C GLU A 134 3.44 -0.39 -35.57
N ASP A 135 3.86 -0.04 -36.78
CA ASP A 135 4.00 -0.98 -37.89
C ASP A 135 5.20 -1.91 -37.67
N GLN A 136 6.31 -1.38 -37.15
CA GLN A 136 7.45 -2.19 -36.73
C GLN A 136 7.08 -3.10 -35.56
N LEU A 137 6.41 -2.56 -34.55
CA LEU A 137 5.98 -3.31 -33.36
C LEU A 137 5.04 -4.45 -33.74
N SER A 138 4.02 -4.20 -34.58
CA SER A 138 3.08 -5.22 -35.01
C SER A 138 3.80 -6.37 -35.71
N ARG A 139 4.69 -6.08 -36.66
CA ARG A 139 5.46 -7.10 -37.39
C ARG A 139 6.31 -7.97 -36.45
N ILE A 140 6.99 -7.36 -35.48
CA ILE A 140 7.79 -8.09 -34.50
C ILE A 140 6.91 -8.98 -33.63
N LEU A 141 5.77 -8.46 -33.14
CA LEU A 141 4.85 -9.22 -32.31
C LEU A 141 4.16 -10.35 -33.07
N ASP A 142 3.78 -10.14 -34.33
CA ASP A 142 3.21 -11.17 -35.21
C ASP A 142 4.20 -12.33 -35.44
N ALA A 143 5.49 -12.03 -35.56
CA ALA A 143 6.53 -13.05 -35.70
C ALA A 143 6.76 -13.85 -34.38
N LEU A 144 6.63 -13.20 -33.22
CA LEU A 144 6.88 -13.83 -31.92
C LEU A 144 5.66 -14.55 -31.34
N PHE A 145 4.45 -14.12 -31.70
CA PHE A 145 3.19 -14.67 -31.23
C PHE A 145 2.41 -15.19 -32.43
N PRO A 146 2.46 -16.52 -32.69
CA PRO A 146 1.72 -17.13 -33.78
C PRO A 146 0.24 -16.75 -33.73
N PRO A 147 -0.41 -16.62 -34.90
CA PRO A 147 -1.82 -16.33 -34.96
C PRO A 147 -2.60 -17.46 -34.27
N THR A 148 -3.61 -17.04 -33.51
CA THR A 148 -4.56 -17.91 -32.84
C THR A 148 -5.96 -17.51 -33.29
N ASP A 149 -6.90 -18.44 -33.29
CA ASP A 149 -8.30 -18.15 -33.63
C ASP A 149 -8.96 -17.20 -32.60
N GLU A 150 -8.41 -17.16 -31.39
CA GLU A 150 -8.83 -16.27 -30.31
C GLU A 150 -7.82 -15.14 -30.04
N VAL A 151 -8.24 -14.14 -29.25
CA VAL A 151 -7.36 -13.04 -28.82
C VAL A 151 -6.20 -13.58 -27.98
N ASN A 152 -4.98 -13.38 -28.47
CA ASN A 152 -3.78 -13.76 -27.74
C ASN A 152 -3.43 -12.72 -26.65
N TRP A 153 -3.91 -12.96 -25.42
CA TRP A 153 -3.65 -12.07 -24.27
C TRP A 153 -2.16 -11.91 -23.93
N GLN A 154 -1.31 -12.88 -24.28
CA GLN A 154 0.15 -12.75 -24.09
C GLN A 154 0.74 -11.73 -25.07
N LYS A 155 0.25 -11.72 -26.32
CA LYS A 155 0.61 -10.70 -27.32
C LYS A 155 0.16 -9.32 -26.89
N VAL A 156 -1.07 -9.19 -26.36
CA VAL A 156 -1.60 -7.94 -25.80
C VAL A 156 -0.73 -7.46 -24.63
N ALA A 157 -0.38 -8.35 -23.69
CA ALA A 157 0.47 -8.00 -22.56
C ALA A 157 1.86 -7.51 -23.01
N ALA A 158 2.45 -8.13 -24.03
CA ALA A 158 3.73 -7.69 -24.60
C ALA A 158 3.59 -6.31 -25.28
N ALA A 159 2.53 -6.08 -26.05
CA ALA A 159 2.26 -4.77 -26.68
C ALA A 159 2.09 -3.65 -25.64
N VAL A 160 1.33 -3.89 -24.57
CA VAL A 160 1.15 -2.92 -23.47
C VAL A 160 2.49 -2.63 -22.77
N ALA A 161 3.31 -3.66 -22.54
CA ALA A 161 4.61 -3.50 -21.90
C ALA A 161 5.64 -2.78 -22.77
N LEU A 162 5.56 -2.87 -24.11
CA LEU A 162 6.45 -2.17 -25.04
C LEU A 162 6.05 -0.71 -25.25
N THR A 163 4.78 -0.37 -25.06
CA THR A 163 4.23 0.98 -25.25
C THR A 163 4.15 1.79 -23.96
N ARG A 164 4.51 1.19 -22.81
CA ARG A 164 4.45 1.84 -21.49
C ARG A 164 5.77 1.70 -20.75
N ARG A 165 6.18 2.77 -20.07
CA ARG A 165 7.39 2.78 -19.23
C ARG A 165 7.29 1.82 -18.05
N ILE A 166 6.11 1.69 -17.48
CA ILE A 166 5.82 0.81 -16.35
C ILE A 166 4.61 -0.05 -16.71
N SER A 167 4.79 -1.37 -16.63
CA SER A 167 3.73 -2.35 -16.91
C SER A 167 3.74 -3.47 -15.89
N VAL A 168 2.55 -3.93 -15.50
CA VAL A 168 2.37 -5.09 -14.63
C VAL A 168 1.65 -6.18 -15.43
N ILE A 169 2.24 -7.38 -15.49
CA ILE A 169 1.62 -8.53 -16.13
C ILE A 169 1.19 -9.51 -15.03
N SER A 170 -0.11 -9.58 -14.78
CA SER A 170 -0.71 -10.52 -13.83
C SER A 170 -1.23 -11.78 -14.54
N GLY A 171 -1.18 -12.93 -13.87
CA GLY A 171 -1.77 -14.16 -14.37
C GLY A 171 -1.57 -15.33 -13.41
N GLY A 172 -2.47 -16.31 -13.44
CA GLY A 172 -2.40 -17.50 -12.58
C GLY A 172 -1.19 -18.41 -12.89
N PRO A 173 -0.92 -19.43 -12.06
CA PRO A 173 0.05 -20.46 -12.38
C PRO A 173 -0.23 -21.10 -13.75
N GLY A 174 0.81 -21.38 -14.55
CA GLY A 174 0.66 -22.04 -15.85
C GLY A 174 0.20 -21.15 -17.03
N THR A 175 -0.13 -19.87 -16.84
CA THR A 175 -0.61 -18.98 -17.94
C THR A 175 0.48 -18.51 -18.93
N GLY A 176 1.67 -19.10 -18.89
CA GLY A 176 2.78 -18.75 -19.79
C GLY A 176 3.38 -17.36 -19.59
N LYS A 177 3.28 -16.77 -18.39
CA LYS A 177 3.89 -15.46 -18.06
C LYS A 177 5.38 -15.42 -18.39
N THR A 178 6.13 -16.45 -18.02
CA THR A 178 7.58 -16.54 -18.28
C THR A 178 7.88 -16.50 -19.79
N THR A 179 7.14 -17.26 -20.58
CA THR A 179 7.27 -17.25 -22.05
C THR A 179 6.87 -15.91 -22.64
N THR A 180 5.85 -15.26 -22.08
CA THR A 180 5.41 -13.91 -22.48
C THR A 180 6.51 -12.89 -22.22
N VAL A 181 7.13 -12.91 -21.03
CA VAL A 181 8.25 -12.04 -20.68
C VAL A 181 9.47 -12.30 -21.56
N ALA A 182 9.77 -13.56 -21.88
CA ALA A 182 10.86 -13.90 -22.79
C ALA A 182 10.65 -13.30 -24.19
N LYS A 183 9.44 -13.42 -24.76
CA LYS A 183 9.07 -12.82 -26.05
C LYS A 183 9.06 -11.29 -26.00
N LEU A 184 8.58 -10.71 -24.91
CA LEU A 184 8.64 -9.26 -24.65
C LEU A 184 10.07 -8.74 -24.71
N LEU A 185 11.01 -9.38 -24.00
CA LEU A 185 12.42 -8.99 -24.01
C LEU A 185 13.07 -9.19 -25.39
N ALA A 186 12.69 -10.27 -26.10
CA ALA A 186 13.14 -10.49 -27.48
C ALA A 186 12.68 -9.35 -28.41
N ALA A 187 11.41 -8.94 -28.31
CA ALA A 187 10.88 -7.80 -29.07
C ALA A 187 11.61 -6.50 -28.72
N LEU A 188 11.85 -6.24 -27.44
CA LEU A 188 12.56 -5.04 -26.96
C LEU A 188 13.98 -4.96 -27.54
N ILE A 189 14.70 -6.09 -27.59
CA ILE A 189 16.03 -6.15 -28.22
C ILE A 189 15.96 -5.89 -29.73
N GLN A 190 14.96 -6.44 -30.42
CA GLN A 190 14.79 -6.22 -31.87
C GLN A 190 14.42 -4.78 -32.22
N MET A 191 13.67 -4.10 -31.35
CA MET A 191 13.27 -2.69 -31.56
C MET A 191 14.40 -1.69 -31.28
N ALA A 192 15.41 -2.08 -30.50
CA ALA A 192 16.47 -1.17 -30.06
C ALA A 192 17.53 -0.86 -31.12
N ASP A 193 17.36 -1.26 -32.39
CA ASP A 193 18.23 -1.05 -33.58
C ASP A 193 19.56 -0.28 -33.36
N GLY A 194 20.56 -0.93 -32.75
CA GLY A 194 21.90 -0.36 -32.52
C GLY A 194 22.09 0.49 -31.26
N GLU A 195 21.01 0.82 -30.55
CA GLU A 195 21.04 1.44 -29.22
C GLU A 195 21.40 0.45 -28.10
N ARG A 196 21.98 1.00 -27.03
CA ARG A 196 22.44 0.19 -25.90
C ARG A 196 21.27 -0.26 -25.01
N CYS A 197 20.72 -1.43 -25.30
CA CYS A 197 19.73 -2.09 -24.44
C CYS A 197 20.40 -2.83 -23.27
N ARG A 198 20.10 -2.43 -22.02
CA ARG A 198 20.59 -3.10 -20.79
C ARG A 198 19.43 -3.67 -20.01
N ILE A 199 19.34 -4.99 -19.96
CA ILE A 199 18.31 -5.72 -19.22
C ILE A 199 18.90 -6.21 -17.90
N ARG A 200 18.18 -5.97 -16.80
CA ARG A 200 18.51 -6.48 -15.47
C ARG A 200 17.29 -7.21 -14.93
N LEU A 201 17.52 -8.44 -14.47
CA LEU A 201 16.47 -9.27 -13.87
C LEU A 201 16.62 -9.24 -12.35
N ALA A 202 15.48 -9.18 -11.65
CA ALA A 202 15.42 -9.20 -10.20
C ALA A 202 14.18 -9.99 -9.77
N ALA A 203 14.30 -10.66 -8.63
CA ALA A 203 13.20 -11.31 -7.93
C ALA A 203 13.30 -10.93 -6.44
N PRO A 204 12.19 -10.89 -5.70
CA PRO A 204 12.22 -10.59 -4.26
C PRO A 204 12.97 -11.65 -3.45
N THR A 205 13.08 -12.87 -3.98
CA THR A 205 13.82 -13.99 -3.41
C THR A 205 14.73 -14.61 -4.47
N GLY A 206 15.84 -15.21 -4.05
CA GLY A 206 16.78 -15.93 -4.93
C GLY A 206 16.25 -17.29 -5.40
#